data_AF-A0A3P3D133-F1
#
_entry.id   AF-A0A3P3D133-F1
#
_cell.length_a   1.000
_cell.length_b   1.000
_cell.length_c   1.000
_cell.angle_alpha   90.00
_cell.angle_beta   90.00
_cell.angle_gamma   90.00
#
_symmetry.space_group_name_H-M   'P 1'
#
loop_
_entity.id
_entity.type
_entity.pdbx_description
1 polymer ?
#
loop_
_entity_poly.entity_id
_entity_poly.type
_entity_poly.pdbx_seq_one_letter_code
_entity_poly.pdbx_strand_id
1 'polypeptide(L)'
;MPELDLTIGGRVFRMSCQPGEEGHLRTAAAILDAEAAPLMTQAGRMPETRMLLMAGLMLADRLAGHEDQTAQARRRVTELEARLAELEALPPRKVDVVVEKIVEVPVETRVEVPVIPRSLIDRMAELAAEAESMADAAEERAGELADLNFDN
;
A
#
# COMPACT_ATOMS: atom_id res chain seq x y z
N MET A 1 -34.10 4.57 39.29
CA MET A 1 -32.63 4.68 39.21
C MET A 1 -32.09 3.27 39.22
N PRO A 2 -31.39 2.82 38.18
CA PRO A 2 -30.82 1.48 38.14
C PRO A 2 -29.76 1.29 39.23
N GLU A 3 -29.78 0.11 39.87
CA GLU A 3 -28.75 -0.33 40.80
C GLU A 3 -27.88 -1.39 40.11
N LEU A 4 -26.58 -1.33 40.37
CA LEU A 4 -25.60 -2.23 39.78
C LEU A 4 -24.75 -2.87 40.86
N ASP A 5 -24.66 -4.19 40.80
CA ASP A 5 -23.78 -4.99 41.64
C ASP A 5 -22.41 -5.16 40.95
N LEU A 6 -21.36 -4.69 41.61
CA LEU A 6 -19.97 -4.68 41.16
C LEU A 6 -19.15 -5.60 42.04
N THR A 7 -18.27 -6.42 41.45
CA THR A 7 -17.36 -7.29 42.23
C THR A 7 -15.96 -6.70 42.22
N ILE A 8 -15.40 -6.40 43.39
CA ILE A 8 -14.06 -5.80 43.56
C ILE A 8 -13.37 -6.51 44.71
N GLY A 9 -12.18 -7.04 44.47
CA GLY A 9 -11.41 -7.79 45.46
C GLY A 9 -12.22 -8.95 46.06
N GLY A 10 -12.97 -9.67 45.21
CA GLY A 10 -13.80 -10.81 45.61
C GLY A 10 -15.04 -10.47 46.46
N ARG A 11 -15.43 -9.19 46.53
CA ARG A 11 -16.58 -8.72 47.30
C ARG A 11 -17.56 -7.94 46.43
N VAL A 12 -18.84 -8.02 46.75
CA VAL A 12 -19.92 -7.37 45.99
C VAL A 12 -20.27 -6.01 46.60
N PHE A 13 -20.27 -4.97 45.77
CA PHE A 13 -20.65 -3.60 46.09
C PHE A 13 -21.83 -3.18 45.24
N ARG A 14 -22.87 -2.65 45.87
CA ARG A 14 -24.05 -2.13 45.18
C ARG A 14 -23.95 -0.62 45.01
N MET A 15 -24.03 -0.15 43.78
CA MET A 15 -23.98 1.28 43.45
C MET A 15 -25.20 1.68 42.63
N SER A 16 -25.77 2.85 42.94
CA SER A 16 -26.79 3.49 42.12
C SER A 16 -26.13 4.29 41.01
N CYS A 17 -26.72 4.25 39.81
CA CYS A 17 -26.17 4.94 38.64
C CYS A 17 -27.26 5.64 37.83
N GLN A 18 -26.84 6.60 36.99
CA GLN A 18 -27.75 7.22 36.05
C GLN A 18 -28.00 6.29 34.85
N PRO A 19 -29.18 6.36 34.21
CA PRO A 19 -29.45 5.62 32.99
C PRO A 19 -28.38 5.90 31.93
N GLY A 20 -27.73 4.85 31.42
CA GLY A 20 -26.67 4.95 30.39
C GLY A 20 -25.23 4.98 30.92
N GLU A 21 -25.00 5.13 32.23
CA GLU A 21 -23.65 5.14 32.81
C GLU A 21 -23.16 3.76 33.29
N GLU A 22 -24.01 2.74 33.19
CA GLU A 22 -23.72 1.40 33.69
C GLU A 22 -22.43 0.80 33.11
N GLY A 23 -22.14 1.07 31.83
CA GLY A 23 -20.92 0.61 31.17
C GLY A 23 -19.66 1.26 31.76
N HIS A 24 -19.69 2.56 32.01
CA HIS A 24 -18.58 3.28 32.64
C HIS A 24 -18.28 2.75 34.03
N LEU A 25 -19.33 2.50 34.83
CA LEU A 25 -19.18 1.92 36.17
C LEU A 25 -18.60 0.51 36.15
N ARG A 26 -19.04 -0.36 35.23
CA ARG A 26 -18.45 -1.71 35.08
C ARG A 26 -16.98 -1.64 34.72
N THR A 27 -16.61 -0.76 33.79
CA THR A 27 -15.20 -0.57 33.38
C THR A 27 -14.36 -0.04 34.54
N ALA A 28 -14.85 0.97 35.26
CA ALA A 28 -14.16 1.53 36.42
C ALA A 28 -13.97 0.49 37.53
N ALA A 29 -14.99 -0.33 37.80
CA ALA A 29 -14.92 -1.42 38.76
C ALA A 29 -13.90 -2.48 38.34
N ALA A 30 -13.86 -2.86 37.06
CA ALA A 30 -12.88 -3.82 36.55
C ALA A 30 -11.43 -3.31 36.69
N ILE A 31 -11.21 -2.02 36.45
CA ILE A 31 -9.89 -1.39 36.65
C ILE A 31 -9.49 -1.44 38.13
N LEU A 32 -10.41 -1.08 39.03
CA LEU A 32 -10.13 -1.12 40.47
C LEU A 32 -9.92 -2.55 40.99
N ASP A 33 -10.69 -3.52 40.49
CA ASP A 33 -10.54 -4.94 40.82
C ASP A 33 -9.18 -5.48 40.37
N ALA A 34 -8.70 -5.10 39.18
CA ALA A 34 -7.38 -5.47 38.69
C ALA A 34 -6.24 -4.97 39.61
N GLU A 35 -6.37 -3.78 40.19
CA GLU A 35 -5.41 -3.26 41.18
C GLU A 35 -5.55 -3.93 42.55
N ALA A 36 -6.77 -4.33 42.93
CA ALA A 36 -7.04 -4.98 44.21
C ALA A 36 -6.62 -6.47 44.24
N ALA A 37 -6.77 -7.19 43.13
CA ALA A 37 -6.46 -8.61 43.01
C ALA A 37 -5.04 -9.00 43.48
N PRO A 38 -3.94 -8.33 43.07
CA PRO A 38 -2.60 -8.67 43.54
C PRO A 38 -2.44 -8.45 45.06
N LEU A 39 -3.10 -7.43 45.61
CA LEU A 39 -3.07 -7.14 47.04
C LEU A 39 -3.71 -8.25 47.88
N MET A 40 -4.74 -8.92 47.34
CA MET A 40 -5.35 -10.08 47.98
C MET A 40 -4.43 -11.32 47.97
N THR A 41 -3.64 -11.50 46.91
CA THR A 41 -2.75 -12.66 46.78
C THR A 41 -1.49 -12.56 47.64
N GLN A 42 -0.94 -11.36 47.81
CA GLN A 42 0.33 -11.13 48.51
C GLN A 42 0.16 -10.92 50.01
N ALA A 43 -1.02 -10.52 50.46
CA ALA A 43 -1.28 -10.20 51.86
C ALA A 43 -2.47 -11.01 52.39
N GLY A 44 -2.17 -12.11 53.09
CA GLY A 44 -3.19 -12.84 53.84
C GLY A 44 -4.03 -11.91 54.75
N ARG A 45 -5.32 -12.23 54.92
CA ARG A 45 -6.33 -11.51 55.74
C ARG A 45 -6.13 -9.99 55.85
N MET A 46 -5.91 -9.29 54.74
CA MET A 46 -5.99 -7.82 54.76
C MET A 46 -7.46 -7.38 54.91
N PRO A 47 -7.77 -6.41 55.79
CA PRO A 47 -9.09 -5.79 55.82
C PRO A 47 -9.40 -5.08 54.50
N GLU A 48 -10.64 -5.25 54.01
CA GLU A 48 -11.16 -4.67 52.77
C GLU A 48 -10.86 -3.17 52.63
N THR A 49 -11.10 -2.37 53.67
CA THR A 49 -10.87 -0.93 53.65
C THR A 49 -9.40 -0.59 53.34
N ARG A 50 -8.46 -1.39 53.86
CA ARG A 50 -7.03 -1.18 53.61
C ARG A 50 -6.65 -1.59 52.19
N MET A 51 -7.21 -2.69 51.69
CA MET A 51 -7.02 -3.13 50.30
C MET A 51 -7.52 -2.07 49.31
N LEU A 52 -8.75 -1.57 49.48
CA LEU A 52 -9.33 -0.55 48.61
C LEU A 52 -8.56 0.78 48.67
N LEU A 53 -8.09 1.17 49.86
CA LEU A 53 -7.23 2.36 50.02
C LEU A 53 -5.94 2.20 49.23
N MET A 54 -5.27 1.06 49.34
CA MET A 54 -4.02 0.79 48.63
C MET A 54 -4.24 0.74 47.11
N ALA A 55 -5.28 0.03 46.64
CA ALA A 55 -5.64 -0.02 45.22
C ALA A 55 -5.96 1.38 44.66
N GLY A 56 -6.71 2.19 45.41
CA GLY A 56 -7.02 3.57 45.03
C GLY A 56 -5.80 4.48 44.94
N LEU A 57 -4.87 4.37 45.90
CA LEU A 57 -3.61 5.14 45.87
C LEU A 57 -2.70 4.71 44.71
N MET A 58 -2.61 3.42 44.42
CA MET A 58 -1.85 2.92 43.26
C MET A 58 -2.44 3.41 41.93
N LEU A 59 -3.77 3.42 41.81
CA LEU A 59 -4.45 3.96 40.63
C LEU A 59 -4.20 5.47 40.47
N ALA A 60 -4.23 6.22 41.57
CA ALA A 60 -3.97 7.66 41.57
C ALA A 60 -2.52 7.97 41.16
N ASP A 61 -1.53 7.21 41.65
CA ASP A 61 -0.13 7.35 41.26
C ASP A 61 0.07 7.10 39.75
N ARG A 62 -0.55 6.03 39.22
CA ARG A 62 -0.50 5.75 37.78
C ARG A 62 -1.16 6.85 36.95
N LEU A 63 -2.30 7.38 37.39
CA LEU A 63 -2.98 8.48 36.71
C LEU A 63 -2.08 9.72 36.66
N ALA A 64 -1.46 10.10 37.78
CA ALA A 64 -0.50 11.21 37.82
C ALA A 64 0.66 11.01 36.84
N GLY A 65 1.22 9.79 36.78
CA GLY A 65 2.24 9.44 35.80
C GLY A 65 1.79 9.58 34.34
N HIS A 66 0.55 9.20 34.01
CA HIS A 66 -0.01 9.37 32.68
C HIS A 66 -0.31 10.84 32.34
N GLU A 67 -0.77 11.64 33.30
CA GLU A 67 -0.98 13.07 33.13
C GLU A 67 0.34 13.78 32.85
N ASP A 68 1.42 13.43 33.56
CA ASP A 68 2.76 13.96 33.32
C ASP A 68 3.28 13.58 31.92
N GLN A 69 3.13 12.33 31.51
CA GLN A 69 3.49 11.89 30.15
C GLN A 69 2.71 12.65 29.07
N THR A 70 1.41 12.86 29.29
CA THR A 70 0.55 13.61 28.38
C THR A 70 0.98 15.08 28.31
N ALA A 71 1.31 15.70 29.44
CA ALA A 71 1.82 17.06 29.49
C ALA A 71 3.16 17.19 28.74
N GLN A 72 4.08 16.24 28.90
CA GLN A 72 5.34 16.20 28.17
C GLN A 72 5.13 16.01 26.66
N ALA A 73 4.25 15.09 26.26
CA ALA A 73 3.91 14.86 24.86
C ALA A 73 3.33 16.11 24.21
N ARG A 74 2.40 16.80 24.89
CA ARG A 74 1.83 18.08 24.42
C ARG A 74 2.90 19.15 24.24
N ARG A 75 3.84 19.30 25.19
CA ARG A 75 4.96 20.24 25.06
C ARG A 75 5.82 19.95 23.83
N ARG A 76 6.13 18.68 23.57
CA ARG A 76 6.91 18.27 22.39
C ARG A 76 6.18 18.57 21.08
N VAL A 77 4.87 18.32 21.03
CA VAL A 77 4.05 18.66 19.86
C VAL A 77 4.12 20.16 19.58
N THR A 78 3.91 21.01 20.60
CA THR A 78 4.02 22.46 20.43
C THR A 78 5.42 22.91 19.98
N GLU A 79 6.49 22.30 20.50
CA GLU A 79 7.85 22.60 20.07
C GLU A 79 8.10 22.21 18.60
N LEU A 80 7.64 21.03 18.19
CA LEU A 80 7.79 20.56 16.82
C LEU A 80 6.97 21.41 15.84
N GLU A 81 5.74 21.78 16.22
CA GLU A 81 4.90 22.69 15.45
C GLU A 81 5.58 24.06 15.25
N ALA A 82 6.22 24.60 16.30
CA ALA A 82 6.97 25.85 16.19
C ALA A 82 8.17 25.73 15.23
N ARG A 83 8.92 24.61 15.29
CA ARG A 83 10.05 24.35 14.37
C ARG A 83 9.58 24.17 12.92
N LEU A 84 8.44 23.51 12.70
CA LEU A 84 7.86 23.38 11.36
C LEU A 84 7.46 24.75 10.81
N ALA A 85 6.80 25.58 11.62
CA ALA A 85 6.45 26.94 11.22
C ALA A 85 7.68 27.79 10.87
N GLU A 86 8.78 27.65 11.62
CA GLU A 86 10.06 28.33 11.31
C GLU A 86 10.65 27.87 9.97
N LEU A 87 10.64 26.56 9.69
CA LEU A 87 11.13 25.99 8.43
C LEU A 87 10.24 26.41 7.23
N GLU A 88 8.93 26.44 7.42
CA GLU A 88 7.97 26.89 6.39
C GLU A 88 8.05 28.40 6.14
N ALA A 89 8.38 29.19 7.16
CA ALA A 89 8.62 30.63 7.02
C ALA A 89 9.94 30.94 6.29
N LEU A 90 10.85 29.97 6.18
CA LEU A 90 12.07 30.13 5.40
C LEU A 90 11.67 30.28 3.92
N PRO A 91 12.09 31.35 3.23
CA PRO A 91 11.75 31.52 1.82
C PRO A 91 12.20 30.28 1.05
N PRO A 92 11.40 29.80 0.06
CA PRO A 92 11.75 28.62 -0.68
C PRO A 92 13.17 28.80 -1.21
N ARG A 93 14.09 27.92 -0.79
CA ARG A 93 15.37 27.81 -1.47
C ARG A 93 14.99 27.52 -2.91
N LYS A 94 15.24 28.49 -3.79
CA LYS A 94 15.31 28.24 -5.22
C LYS A 94 16.41 27.23 -5.36
N VAL A 95 16.03 25.96 -5.33
CA VAL A 95 16.84 24.93 -5.94
C VAL A 95 16.70 25.30 -7.39
N ASP A 96 17.70 26.02 -7.90
CA ASP A 96 17.95 26.07 -9.32
C ASP A 96 18.23 24.61 -9.68
N VAL A 97 17.15 23.86 -9.92
CA VAL A 97 17.23 22.64 -10.70
C VAL A 97 17.64 23.19 -12.04
N VAL A 98 18.95 23.24 -12.24
CA VAL A 98 19.52 23.27 -13.56
C VAL A 98 19.05 21.95 -14.13
N VAL A 99 17.85 21.97 -14.72
CA VAL A 99 17.51 21.06 -15.78
C VAL A 99 18.52 21.45 -16.84
N GLU A 100 19.73 20.88 -16.74
CA GLU A 100 20.62 20.79 -17.88
C GLU A 100 19.73 20.15 -18.92
N LYS A 101 19.25 21.03 -19.80
CA LYS A 101 18.59 20.82 -21.07
C LYS A 101 18.43 19.33 -21.32
N ILE A 102 17.20 18.84 -21.44
CA ILE A 102 16.96 17.51 -22.02
C ILE A 102 17.74 17.51 -23.33
N VAL A 103 18.94 16.93 -23.31
CA VAL A 103 19.73 16.71 -24.50
C VAL A 103 19.00 15.55 -25.09
N GLU A 104 18.14 15.85 -26.06
CA GLU A 104 17.68 14.87 -27.02
C GLU A 104 18.93 14.27 -27.64
N VAL A 105 19.43 13.18 -27.05
CA VAL A 105 20.48 12.38 -27.65
C VAL A 105 19.83 11.80 -28.90
N PRO A 106 20.21 12.22 -30.11
CA PRO A 106 19.69 11.60 -31.31
C PRO A 106 20.24 10.18 -31.29
N VAL A 107 19.39 9.21 -30.97
CA VAL A 107 19.73 7.81 -31.14
C VAL A 107 19.74 7.61 -32.66
N GLU A 108 20.91 7.72 -33.28
CA GLU A 108 21.11 7.34 -34.68
C GLU A 108 20.83 5.85 -34.83
N THR A 109 19.56 5.52 -35.05
CA THR A 109 19.13 4.16 -35.33
C THR A 109 19.47 3.92 -36.80
N ARG A 110 20.65 3.36 -37.09
CA ARG A 110 20.99 2.91 -38.44
C ARG A 110 20.08 1.74 -38.80
N VAL A 111 19.03 2.04 -39.56
CA VAL A 111 18.16 1.04 -40.18
C VAL A 111 18.86 0.53 -41.44
N GLU A 112 19.51 -0.63 -41.34
CA GLU A 112 20.02 -1.33 -42.52
C GLU A 112 18.84 -1.95 -43.27
N VAL A 113 18.37 -1.27 -44.31
CA VAL A 113 17.35 -1.80 -45.22
C VAL A 113 18.05 -2.79 -46.16
N PRO A 114 17.68 -4.09 -46.17
CA PRO A 114 18.20 -5.03 -47.16
C PRO A 114 17.73 -4.59 -48.54
N VAL A 115 18.63 -4.07 -49.37
CA VAL A 115 18.31 -3.68 -50.75
C VAL A 115 18.48 -4.90 -51.64
N ILE A 116 17.43 -5.22 -52.42
CA ILE A 116 17.53 -6.22 -53.48
C ILE A 116 18.36 -5.61 -54.63
N PRO A 117 19.48 -6.22 -55.05
CA PRO A 117 20.26 -5.73 -56.18
C PRO A 117 19.40 -5.68 -57.44
N ARG A 118 19.49 -4.58 -58.22
CA ARG A 118 18.77 -4.45 -59.49
C ARG A 118 19.05 -5.62 -60.44
N SER A 119 20.28 -6.13 -60.43
CA SER A 119 20.67 -7.32 -61.20
C SER A 119 19.87 -8.57 -60.87
N LEU A 120 19.34 -8.72 -59.65
CA LEU A 120 18.45 -9.83 -59.32
C LEU A 120 17.07 -9.63 -59.93
N ILE A 121 16.54 -8.39 -59.89
CA ILE A 121 15.25 -8.04 -60.49
C ILE A 121 15.31 -8.30 -62.01
N ASP A 122 16.38 -7.85 -62.66
CA ASP A 122 16.59 -8.04 -64.10
C ASP A 122 16.62 -9.54 -64.47
N ARG A 123 17.34 -10.37 -63.69
CA ARG A 123 17.38 -11.83 -63.90
C ARG A 123 16.04 -12.51 -63.67
N MET A 124 15.25 -12.07 -62.69
CA MET A 124 13.92 -12.63 -62.47
C MET A 124 12.96 -12.27 -63.60
N ALA A 125 13.09 -11.07 -64.18
CA ALA A 125 12.31 -10.69 -65.36
C ALA A 125 12.69 -11.52 -66.60
N GLU A 126 13.99 -11.79 -66.79
CA GLU A 126 14.48 -12.65 -67.88
C GLU A 126 13.97 -14.09 -67.74
N LEU A 127 14.04 -14.67 -66.53
CA LEU A 127 13.48 -16.00 -66.25
C LEU A 127 11.97 -16.06 -66.45
N ALA A 128 11.24 -15.00 -66.10
CA ALA A 128 9.80 -14.94 -66.31
C ALA A 128 9.45 -14.92 -67.80
N ALA A 129 10.16 -14.13 -68.61
CA ALA A 129 9.97 -14.09 -70.05
C ALA A 129 10.31 -15.43 -70.71
N GLU A 130 11.37 -16.11 -70.27
CA GLU A 130 11.71 -17.46 -70.74
C GLU A 130 10.61 -18.47 -70.36
N ALA A 131 10.08 -18.40 -69.14
CA ALA A 131 8.99 -19.27 -68.70
C ALA A 131 7.69 -19.05 -69.49
N GLU A 132 7.33 -17.80 -69.79
CA GLU A 132 6.19 -17.48 -70.68
C GLU A 132 6.40 -18.07 -72.08
N SER A 133 7.60 -17.91 -72.66
CA SER A 133 7.90 -18.48 -73.98
C SER A 133 7.84 -20.02 -74.02
N MET A 134 8.27 -20.69 -72.93
CA MET A 134 8.16 -22.14 -72.82
C MET A 134 6.70 -22.59 -72.64
N ALA A 135 5.89 -21.82 -71.93
CA ALA A 135 4.46 -22.09 -71.77
C ALA A 135 3.73 -21.99 -73.11
N ASP A 136 3.96 -20.92 -73.89
CA ASP A 136 3.38 -20.74 -75.23
C ASP A 136 3.79 -21.90 -76.16
N ALA A 137 5.08 -22.27 -76.17
CA ALA A 137 5.57 -23.40 -76.96
C ALA A 137 5.01 -24.76 -76.50
N ALA A 138 4.69 -24.92 -75.21
CA ALA A 138 4.03 -26.11 -74.69
C ALA A 138 2.55 -26.17 -75.07
N GLU A 139 1.84 -25.04 -75.05
CA GLU A 139 0.45 -24.94 -75.51
C GLU A 139 0.32 -25.20 -77.02
N GLU A 140 1.23 -24.66 -77.84
CA GLU A 140 1.25 -24.91 -79.29
C GLU A 140 1.46 -26.39 -79.60
N ARG A 141 2.47 -27.03 -78.98
CA ARG A 141 2.69 -28.49 -79.12
C ARG A 141 1.53 -29.32 -78.59
N ALA A 142 0.91 -28.90 -77.48
CA ALA A 142 -0.26 -29.58 -76.93
C ALA A 142 -1.48 -29.46 -77.86
N GLY A 143 -1.64 -28.31 -78.54
CA GLY A 143 -2.63 -28.10 -79.60
C GLY A 143 -2.38 -29.02 -80.81
N GLU A 144 -1.15 -29.05 -81.33
CA GLU A 144 -0.76 -29.95 -82.42
C GLU A 144 -1.02 -31.44 -82.09
N LEU A 145 -0.73 -31.85 -80.85
CA LEU A 145 -0.99 -33.21 -80.35
C LEU A 145 -2.49 -33.50 -80.14
N ALA A 146 -3.31 -32.48 -79.84
CA ALA A 146 -4.76 -32.63 -79.73
C ALA A 146 -5.40 -32.78 -81.12
N ASP A 147 -4.98 -31.96 -82.09
CA ASP A 147 -5.48 -32.01 -83.48
C ASP A 147 -5.14 -33.35 -84.17
N LEU A 148 -3.97 -33.94 -83.87
CA LEU A 148 -3.59 -35.28 -84.37
C LEU A 148 -4.39 -36.45 -83.74
N ASN A 149 -5.06 -36.24 -82.60
CA ASN A 149 -5.84 -37.26 -81.89
C ASN A 149 -7.36 -37.21 -82.19
N PHE A 150 -7.86 -36.19 -82.90
CA PHE A 150 -9.27 -36.10 -83.32
C PHE A 150 -9.54 -36.67 -84.72
N ASP A 151 -8.52 -37.06 -85.47
CA ASP A 151 -8.60 -37.66 -86.81
C ASP A 151 -8.45 -39.20 -86.85
N ASN A 152 -8.65 -39.91 -85.72
CA ASN A 152 -8.69 -41.40 -85.67
C ASN A 152 -9.81 -41.95 -84.79
#